data_AF-A0A7X6PXG3-F1
#
_entry.id   AF-A0A7X6PXG3-F1
#
_cell.length_a   1.000
_cell.length_b   1.000
_cell.length_c   1.000
_cell.angle_alpha   90.00
_cell.angle_beta   90.00
_cell.angle_gamma   90.00
#
_symmetry.space_group_name_H-M   'P 1'
#
loop_
_entity.id
_entity.type
_entity.pdbx_description
1 polymer ?
#
loop_
_entity_poly.entity_id
_entity_poly.type
_entity_poly.pdbx_seq_one_letter_code
_entity_poly.pdbx_strand_id
1 'polypeptide(L)'
;MGAKYRHVFAPTIIRGVDFKNRILLAPPYPNLANDEGRVTNDFVDLFRSFAKGGVAVINVGNSMIDYKEARDEERQLDLSTDDCILPMTRYVEACLGFGAQPNLEVNHNGKDSDFDRTGMPAYSASSFIPPIEKWRARMSGREPRPTIEMDQAKIDSTVYKYGAASLRCKKAGFNMVMI
;
A
#
# COMPACT_ATOMS: atom_id res chain seq x y z
N MET A 1 -38.61 -11.32 -0.23
CA MET A 1 -38.40 -9.85 -0.17
C MET A 1 -37.19 -9.51 -1.02
N GLY A 2 -37.34 -8.70 -2.08
CA GLY A 2 -36.18 -8.23 -2.84
C GLY A 2 -35.42 -7.18 -2.03
N ALA A 3 -34.09 -7.34 -1.87
CA ALA A 3 -33.28 -6.40 -1.10
C ALA A 3 -33.45 -4.96 -1.62
N LYS A 4 -33.63 -4.00 -0.71
CA LYS A 4 -33.77 -2.55 -0.99
C LYS A 4 -32.60 -1.99 -1.82
N TYR A 5 -31.44 -2.67 -1.80
CA TYR A 5 -30.20 -2.26 -2.45
C TYR A 5 -29.72 -3.28 -3.49
N ARG A 6 -30.54 -3.57 -4.51
CA ARG A 6 -30.26 -4.63 -5.50
C ARG A 6 -28.89 -4.48 -6.19
N HIS A 7 -28.48 -3.25 -6.51
CA HIS A 7 -27.22 -3.02 -7.20
C HIS A 7 -25.99 -3.19 -6.32
N VAL A 8 -26.09 -2.96 -5.00
CA VAL A 8 -24.94 -3.10 -4.08
C VAL A 8 -24.47 -4.55 -4.02
N PHE A 9 -25.41 -5.50 -4.03
CA PHE A 9 -25.11 -6.93 -3.93
C PHE A 9 -25.04 -7.63 -5.30
N ALA A 10 -25.26 -6.91 -6.39
CA ALA A 10 -25.15 -7.48 -7.73
C ALA A 10 -23.67 -7.62 -8.13
N PRO A 11 -23.26 -8.77 -8.70
CA PRO A 11 -21.92 -8.94 -9.21
C PRO A 11 -21.65 -8.03 -10.41
N THR A 12 -20.38 -7.78 -10.70
CA THR A 12 -19.95 -7.05 -11.88
C THR A 12 -18.59 -7.54 -12.35
N ILE A 13 -18.29 -7.31 -13.64
CA ILE A 13 -17.01 -7.64 -14.25
C ILE A 13 -16.39 -6.34 -14.73
N ILE A 14 -15.16 -6.06 -14.30
CA ILE A 14 -14.42 -4.90 -14.76
C ILE A 14 -13.11 -5.40 -15.35
N ARG A 15 -12.89 -5.13 -16.64
CA ARG A 15 -11.67 -5.54 -17.37
C ARG A 15 -11.31 -7.03 -17.20
N GLY A 16 -12.33 -7.90 -17.12
CA GLY A 16 -12.16 -9.35 -16.97
C GLY A 16 -11.94 -9.84 -15.53
N VAL A 17 -12.04 -8.95 -14.53
CA VAL A 17 -11.98 -9.32 -13.11
C VAL A 17 -13.39 -9.37 -12.55
N ASP A 18 -13.72 -10.50 -11.90
CA ASP A 18 -15.02 -10.72 -11.27
C ASP A 18 -15.08 -10.11 -9.86
N PHE A 19 -16.12 -9.32 -9.62
CA PHE A 19 -16.45 -8.75 -8.31
C PHE A 19 -17.81 -9.29 -7.87
N LYS A 20 -17.84 -10.03 -6.76
CA LYS A 20 -19.07 -10.69 -6.26
C LYS A 20 -20.17 -9.72 -5.80
N ASN A 21 -19.81 -8.46 -5.52
CA ASN A 21 -20.70 -7.36 -5.16
C ASN A 21 -19.94 -6.02 -5.26
N ARG A 22 -20.54 -4.92 -4.79
CA ARG A 22 -19.99 -3.56 -4.84
C ARG A 22 -19.61 -3.01 -3.47
N ILE A 23 -19.25 -3.90 -2.53
CA ILE A 23 -18.81 -3.55 -1.18
C ILE A 23 -17.29 -3.65 -1.14
N LEU A 24 -16.64 -2.56 -0.79
CA LEU A 24 -15.19 -2.45 -0.74
C LEU A 24 -14.77 -2.03 0.68
N LEU A 25 -13.72 -2.64 1.20
CA LEU A 25 -13.04 -2.13 2.38
C LEU A 25 -12.19 -0.92 1.96
N ALA A 26 -12.42 0.24 2.56
CA ALA A 26 -11.54 1.40 2.39
C ALA A 26 -10.14 1.09 2.93
N PRO A 27 -9.05 1.59 2.33
CA PRO A 27 -7.68 1.19 2.65
C PRO A 27 -7.34 1.51 4.12
N PRO A 28 -7.16 0.50 4.98
CA PRO A 28 -6.51 0.72 6.27
C PRO A 28 -5.01 0.52 6.12
N TYR A 29 -4.24 1.12 7.02
CA TYR A 29 -2.82 0.87 7.21
C TYR A 29 -2.64 0.08 8.52
N PRO A 30 -2.54 -1.26 8.46
CA PRO A 30 -2.62 -2.10 9.66
C PRO A 30 -1.33 -2.11 10.49
N ASN A 31 -0.19 -1.69 9.92
CA ASN A 31 1.13 -1.74 10.55
C ASN A 31 1.47 -3.17 11.07
N LEU A 32 1.11 -4.19 10.28
CA LEU A 32 1.25 -5.62 10.59
C LEU A 32 2.29 -6.34 9.72
N ALA A 33 3.07 -5.64 8.90
CA ALA A 33 4.21 -6.25 8.24
C ALA A 33 5.28 -6.66 9.26
N ASN A 34 6.21 -7.54 8.89
CA ASN A 34 7.40 -7.77 9.71
C ASN A 34 8.41 -6.61 9.54
N ASP A 35 9.55 -6.69 10.22
CA ASP A 35 10.55 -5.62 10.23
C ASP A 35 11.23 -5.44 8.86
N GLU A 36 11.16 -6.46 7.99
CA GLU A 36 11.55 -6.42 6.58
C GLU A 36 10.41 -5.98 5.62
N GLY A 37 9.27 -5.56 6.15
CA GLY A 37 8.12 -5.09 5.37
C GLY A 37 7.37 -6.20 4.61
N ARG A 38 7.43 -7.45 5.09
CA ARG A 38 6.76 -8.61 4.49
C ARG A 38 5.44 -8.94 5.18
N VAL A 39 4.52 -9.49 4.40
CA VAL A 39 3.23 -10.00 4.89
C VAL A 39 3.45 -11.05 5.97
N THR A 40 2.77 -10.89 7.10
CA THR A 40 2.79 -11.79 8.26
C THR A 40 1.52 -12.63 8.34
N ASN A 41 1.47 -13.61 9.25
CA ASN A 41 0.24 -14.36 9.51
C ASN A 41 -0.86 -13.46 10.07
N ASP A 42 -0.54 -12.55 10.99
CA ASP A 42 -1.50 -11.61 11.58
C ASP A 42 -2.12 -10.70 10.50
N PHE A 43 -1.30 -10.26 9.54
CA PHE A 43 -1.78 -9.51 8.38
C PHE A 43 -2.80 -10.35 7.58
N VAL A 44 -2.46 -11.60 7.26
CA VAL A 44 -3.35 -12.49 6.51
C VAL A 44 -4.64 -12.75 7.27
N ASP A 45 -4.58 -13.03 8.57
CA ASP A 45 -5.75 -13.36 9.39
C ASP A 45 -6.70 -12.16 9.52
N LEU A 46 -6.16 -10.95 9.70
CA LEU A 46 -6.94 -9.72 9.71
C LEU A 46 -7.77 -9.60 8.43
N PHE A 47 -7.14 -9.67 7.25
CA PHE A 47 -7.85 -9.44 6.00
C PHE A 47 -8.70 -10.62 5.54
N ARG A 48 -8.33 -11.84 5.90
CA ARG A 48 -9.17 -13.02 5.72
C ARG A 48 -10.51 -12.87 6.42
N SER A 49 -10.54 -12.21 7.59
CA SER A 49 -11.80 -11.94 8.31
C SER A 49 -12.74 -11.04 7.51
N PHE A 50 -12.22 -9.98 6.86
CA PHE A 50 -12.99 -9.12 5.97
C PHE A 50 -13.46 -9.86 4.71
N ALA A 51 -12.59 -10.69 4.12
CA ALA A 51 -12.91 -11.49 2.95
C ALA A 51 -14.11 -12.42 3.23
N LYS A 52 -14.07 -13.10 4.39
CA LYS A 52 -15.16 -13.94 4.90
C LYS A 52 -16.43 -13.13 5.22
N GLY A 53 -16.28 -11.89 5.66
CA GLY A 53 -17.38 -10.95 5.92
C GLY A 53 -18.15 -10.53 4.67
N GLY A 54 -17.66 -10.83 3.46
CA GLY A 54 -18.42 -10.70 2.22
C GLY A 54 -18.06 -9.49 1.36
N VAL A 55 -17.02 -8.71 1.70
CA VAL A 55 -16.53 -7.63 0.83
C VAL A 55 -16.04 -8.20 -0.50
N ALA A 56 -16.28 -7.50 -1.60
CA ALA A 56 -15.77 -7.87 -2.91
C ALA A 56 -14.33 -7.42 -3.14
N VAL A 57 -13.89 -6.33 -2.49
CA VAL A 57 -12.51 -5.82 -2.59
C VAL A 57 -11.99 -5.50 -1.20
N ILE A 58 -10.73 -5.89 -0.97
CA ILE A 58 -9.96 -5.51 0.22
C ILE A 58 -8.85 -4.59 -0.23
N ASN A 59 -9.01 -3.29 0.00
CA ASN A 59 -7.91 -2.35 -0.20
C ASN A 59 -7.05 -2.35 1.06
N VAL A 60 -5.73 -2.39 0.89
CA VAL A 60 -4.75 -2.14 1.96
C VAL A 60 -3.93 -0.93 1.58
N GLY A 61 -3.85 0.04 2.48
CA GLY A 61 -3.13 1.29 2.27
C GLY A 61 -1.61 1.14 2.39
N ASN A 62 -0.91 2.20 2.01
CA ASN A 62 0.48 2.47 2.38
C ASN A 62 1.49 1.32 2.07
N SER A 63 1.48 0.75 0.86
CA SER A 63 2.45 -0.27 0.43
C SER A 63 3.57 0.33 -0.43
N MET A 64 4.75 0.51 0.14
CA MET A 64 5.80 1.35 -0.43
C MET A 64 6.53 0.70 -1.60
N ILE A 65 6.92 1.54 -2.57
CA ILE A 65 7.74 1.14 -3.71
C ILE A 65 9.25 1.19 -3.43
N ASP A 66 9.67 1.82 -2.33
CA ASP A 66 11.09 1.99 -1.99
C ASP A 66 11.33 2.03 -0.48
N TYR A 67 11.93 0.96 0.05
CA TYR A 67 12.26 0.84 1.48
C TYR A 67 13.25 1.91 1.98
N LYS A 68 14.12 2.46 1.12
CA LYS A 68 15.16 3.39 1.55
C LYS A 68 14.65 4.82 1.71
N GLU A 69 13.64 5.22 0.96
CA GLU A 69 13.20 6.62 0.90
C GLU A 69 11.69 6.85 1.14
N ALA A 70 10.85 5.81 1.04
CA ALA A 70 9.41 5.91 1.13
C ALA A 70 8.87 5.16 2.37
N ARG A 71 9.38 5.52 3.55
CA ARG A 71 8.95 4.96 4.84
C ARG A 71 8.44 6.03 5.77
N ASP A 72 7.22 5.86 6.27
CA ASP A 72 6.66 6.67 7.35
C ASP A 72 6.14 5.84 8.53
N GLU A 73 5.99 4.52 8.34
CA GLU A 73 5.56 3.57 9.35
C GLU A 73 6.65 2.56 9.74
N GLU A 74 6.48 1.93 10.89
CA GLU A 74 7.45 0.95 11.42
C GLU A 74 7.34 -0.40 10.68
N ARG A 75 6.10 -0.85 10.45
CA ARG A 75 5.72 -2.16 9.90
C ARG A 75 4.86 -1.97 8.64
N GLN A 76 5.37 -1.14 7.74
CA GLN A 76 4.83 -0.86 6.41
C GLN A 76 5.13 -1.99 5.42
N LEU A 77 4.22 -2.29 4.49
CA LEU A 77 4.50 -3.28 3.45
C LEU A 77 5.51 -2.75 2.44
N ASP A 78 6.54 -3.54 2.16
CA ASP A 78 7.60 -3.26 1.19
C ASP A 78 7.38 -4.03 -0.12
N LEU A 79 7.21 -3.28 -1.21
CA LEU A 79 7.09 -3.81 -2.58
C LEU A 79 8.36 -3.61 -3.42
N SER A 80 9.46 -3.16 -2.81
CA SER A 80 10.67 -2.74 -3.53
C SER A 80 11.54 -3.91 -4.03
N THR A 81 11.43 -5.12 -3.45
CA THR A 81 12.19 -6.32 -3.85
C THR A 81 11.28 -7.52 -4.13
N ASP A 82 11.80 -8.53 -4.84
CA ASP A 82 11.05 -9.73 -5.21
C ASP A 82 10.71 -10.64 -4.00
N ASP A 83 11.34 -10.43 -2.84
CA ASP A 83 11.08 -11.20 -1.62
C ASP A 83 9.66 -10.99 -1.07
N CYS A 84 8.97 -9.94 -1.51
CA CYS A 84 7.57 -9.70 -1.13
C CYS A 84 6.59 -10.65 -1.83
N ILE A 85 6.97 -11.26 -2.96
CA ILE A 85 6.04 -12.00 -3.84
C ILE A 85 5.42 -13.20 -3.12
N LEU A 86 6.24 -14.07 -2.51
CA LEU A 86 5.75 -15.28 -1.86
C LEU A 86 4.88 -14.96 -0.62
N PRO A 87 5.30 -14.06 0.31
CA PRO A 87 4.44 -13.61 1.40
C PRO A 87 3.11 -13.01 0.92
N MET A 88 3.15 -12.18 -0.13
CA MET A 88 1.94 -11.59 -0.72
C MET A 88 1.01 -12.64 -1.35
N THR A 89 1.56 -13.67 -1.98
CA THR A 89 0.78 -14.75 -2.58
C THR A 89 -0.13 -15.42 -1.54
N ARG A 90 0.37 -15.63 -0.32
CA ARG A 90 -0.42 -16.19 0.80
C ARG A 90 -1.62 -15.30 1.17
N TYR A 91 -1.43 -13.98 1.18
CA TYR A 91 -2.50 -13.02 1.40
C TYR A 91 -3.52 -13.04 0.26
N VAL A 92 -3.04 -13.10 -0.98
CA VAL A 92 -3.89 -13.16 -2.17
C VAL A 92 -4.78 -14.40 -2.15
N GLU A 93 -4.19 -15.58 -1.95
CA GLU A 93 -4.91 -16.85 -1.89
C GLU A 93 -5.95 -16.86 -0.76
N ALA A 94 -5.60 -16.31 0.42
CA ALA A 94 -6.53 -16.22 1.55
C ALA A 94 -7.77 -15.36 1.23
N CYS A 95 -7.62 -14.28 0.44
CA CYS A 95 -8.74 -13.42 0.05
C CYS A 95 -9.57 -14.04 -1.08
N LEU A 96 -8.90 -14.54 -2.12
CA LEU A 96 -9.55 -15.16 -3.27
C LEU A 96 -10.34 -16.42 -2.88
N GLY A 97 -9.88 -17.16 -1.86
CA GLY A 97 -10.62 -18.30 -1.30
C GLY A 97 -12.03 -17.97 -0.79
N PHE A 98 -12.32 -16.68 -0.52
CA PHE A 98 -13.67 -16.19 -0.17
C PHE A 98 -14.28 -15.31 -1.27
N GLY A 99 -13.71 -15.29 -2.48
CA GLY A 99 -14.17 -14.48 -3.60
C GLY A 99 -14.01 -12.96 -3.38
N ALA A 100 -13.06 -12.54 -2.55
CA ALA A 100 -12.70 -11.14 -2.39
C ALA A 100 -11.41 -10.83 -3.17
N GLN A 101 -11.41 -9.77 -3.97
CA GLN A 101 -10.23 -9.30 -4.68
C GLN A 101 -9.31 -8.55 -3.71
N PRO A 102 -8.09 -9.06 -3.44
CA PRO A 102 -7.09 -8.32 -2.69
C PRO A 102 -6.57 -7.17 -3.54
N ASN A 103 -6.27 -6.04 -2.91
CA ASN A 103 -5.74 -4.85 -3.58
C ASN A 103 -4.79 -4.10 -2.64
N LEU A 104 -3.66 -3.64 -3.17
CA LEU A 104 -2.71 -2.80 -2.43
C LEU A 104 -2.68 -1.40 -3.02
N GLU A 105 -2.67 -0.39 -2.16
CA GLU A 105 -2.26 0.98 -2.46
C GLU A 105 -0.74 0.99 -2.60
N VAL A 106 -0.28 0.91 -3.84
CA VAL A 106 1.13 1.07 -4.17
C VAL A 106 1.46 2.53 -4.00
N ASN A 107 2.41 2.88 -3.13
CA ASN A 107 2.60 4.27 -2.76
C ASN A 107 4.08 4.70 -2.61
N HIS A 108 4.24 6.01 -2.51
CA HIS A 108 5.47 6.68 -2.14
C HIS A 108 5.11 7.86 -1.22
N ASN A 109 5.57 7.85 0.03
CA ASN A 109 5.13 8.82 1.05
C ASN A 109 5.56 10.27 0.77
N GLY A 110 6.54 10.45 -0.12
CA GLY A 110 6.93 11.78 -0.61
C GLY A 110 7.32 12.68 0.55
N LYS A 111 6.70 13.86 0.65
CA LYS A 111 6.96 14.84 1.72
C LYS A 111 6.72 14.29 3.14
N ASP A 112 5.96 13.21 3.28
CA ASP A 112 5.59 12.62 4.57
C ASP A 112 6.52 11.47 4.98
N SER A 113 7.45 11.05 4.11
CA SER A 113 8.54 10.14 4.46
C SER A 113 9.29 10.63 5.71
N ASP A 114 9.57 9.71 6.63
CA ASP A 114 10.18 10.01 7.91
C ASP A 114 11.71 10.01 7.80
N PHE A 115 12.31 11.18 8.05
CA PHE A 115 13.77 11.34 8.08
C PHE A 115 14.41 10.37 9.09
N ASP A 116 13.81 10.20 10.27
CA ASP A 116 14.40 9.41 11.35
C ASP A 116 14.35 7.90 11.01
N ARG A 117 13.52 7.48 10.04
CA ARG A 117 13.44 6.09 9.53
C ARG A 117 14.26 5.86 8.27
N THR A 118 14.27 6.82 7.36
CA THR A 118 14.96 6.71 6.05
C THR A 118 16.42 7.15 6.12
N GLY A 119 16.79 7.95 7.12
CA GLY A 119 18.12 8.54 7.25
C GLY A 119 18.39 9.66 6.25
N MET A 120 17.38 10.09 5.46
CA MET A 120 17.54 11.11 4.44
C MET A 120 16.31 12.02 4.34
N PRO A 121 16.44 13.25 3.80
CA PRO A 121 15.30 14.12 3.59
C PRO A 121 14.31 13.52 2.59
N ALA A 122 13.03 13.73 2.84
CA ALA A 122 11.92 13.32 1.98
C ALA A 122 11.99 13.96 0.58
N TYR A 123 11.60 13.23 -0.46
CA TYR A 123 11.42 13.79 -1.80
C TYR A 123 10.05 14.43 -1.97
N SER A 124 9.96 15.55 -2.68
CA SER A 124 8.69 16.20 -3.02
C SER A 124 8.76 16.94 -4.36
N ALA A 125 7.61 17.48 -4.80
CA ALA A 125 7.52 18.26 -6.03
C ALA A 125 8.22 19.63 -5.95
N SER A 126 8.50 20.11 -4.74
CA SER A 126 9.27 21.34 -4.51
C SER A 126 10.04 21.21 -3.19
N SER A 127 11.08 22.02 -3.01
CA SER A 127 11.81 22.11 -1.74
C SER A 127 11.07 23.00 -0.74
N PHE A 128 10.58 22.43 0.35
CA PHE A 128 9.97 23.15 1.47
C PHE A 128 10.02 22.33 2.76
N ILE A 129 9.69 22.93 3.91
CA ILE A 129 9.62 22.22 5.19
C ILE A 129 8.14 21.85 5.48
N PRO A 130 7.75 20.56 5.38
CA PRO A 130 6.38 20.15 5.62
C PRO A 130 6.01 20.26 7.11
N PRO A 131 4.72 20.45 7.45
CA PRO A 131 4.28 20.54 8.84
C PRO A 131 4.67 19.33 9.70
N ILE A 132 4.61 18.12 9.13
CA ILE A 132 4.98 16.88 9.82
C ILE A 132 6.46 16.87 10.20
N GLU A 133 7.33 17.38 9.33
CA GLU A 133 8.76 17.49 9.60
C GLU A 133 9.06 18.51 10.69
N LYS A 134 8.34 19.64 10.74
CA LYS A 134 8.45 20.60 11.87
C LYS A 134 8.11 19.94 13.19
N TRP A 135 7.07 19.10 13.19
CA TRP A 135 6.65 18.36 14.38
C TRP A 135 7.69 17.30 14.78
N ARG A 136 8.14 16.45 13.84
CA ARG A 136 9.17 15.42 14.07
C ARG A 136 10.49 16.02 14.55
N ALA A 137 10.95 17.08 13.90
CA ALA A 137 12.18 17.78 14.25
C ALA A 137 12.14 18.30 15.69
N ARG A 138 11.02 18.92 16.09
CA ARG A 138 10.80 19.36 17.48
C ARG A 138 10.83 18.20 18.48
N MET A 139 10.18 17.08 18.16
CA MET A 139 10.15 15.90 19.03
C MET A 139 11.54 15.25 19.18
N SER A 140 12.34 15.26 18.12
CA SER A 140 13.68 14.68 18.07
C SER A 140 14.79 15.67 18.48
N GLY A 141 14.44 16.90 18.90
CA GLY A 141 15.40 17.92 19.32
C GLY A 141 16.37 18.38 18.21
N ARG A 142 15.94 18.29 16.94
CA ARG A 142 16.75 18.65 15.76
C ARG A 142 16.11 19.81 14.99
N GLU A 143 16.90 20.47 14.17
CA GLU A 143 16.38 21.45 13.21
C GLU A 143 15.58 20.75 12.10
N PRO A 144 14.46 21.35 11.63
CA PRO A 144 13.67 20.80 10.55
C PRO A 144 14.41 20.95 9.22
N ARG A 145 14.29 19.93 8.36
CA ARG A 145 14.99 19.85 7.08
C ARG A 145 14.01 20.03 5.93
N PRO A 146 14.39 20.75 4.86
CA PRO A 146 13.55 20.84 3.67
C PRO A 146 13.52 19.50 2.92
N THR A 147 12.44 19.27 2.19
CA THR A 147 12.35 18.19 1.20
C THR A 147 13.34 18.41 0.06
N ILE A 148 13.75 17.31 -0.58
CA ILE A 148 14.50 17.33 -1.84
C ILE A 148 13.49 17.44 -2.99
N GLU A 149 13.63 18.48 -3.82
CA GLU A 149 12.86 18.60 -5.05
C GLU A 149 13.29 17.52 -6.04
N MET A 150 12.31 16.80 -6.60
CA MET A 150 12.58 15.76 -7.60
C MET A 150 12.97 16.41 -8.93
N ASP A 151 14.14 16.03 -9.46
CA ASP A 151 14.47 16.27 -10.85
C ASP A 151 13.82 15.22 -11.77
N GLN A 152 13.97 15.38 -13.08
CA GLN A 152 13.37 14.46 -14.05
C GLN A 152 13.89 13.03 -13.89
N ALA A 153 15.19 12.84 -13.63
CA ALA A 153 15.76 11.51 -13.45
C ALA A 153 15.16 10.80 -12.22
N LYS A 154 14.90 11.56 -11.15
CA LYS A 154 14.24 11.07 -9.95
C LYS A 154 12.79 10.70 -10.21
N ILE A 155 12.05 11.52 -10.98
CA ILE A 155 10.68 11.22 -11.42
C ILE A 155 10.66 9.92 -12.24
N ASP A 156 11.55 9.79 -13.22
CA ASP A 156 11.63 8.60 -14.07
C ASP A 156 11.96 7.34 -13.25
N SER A 157 12.86 7.45 -12.28
CA SER A 157 13.16 6.37 -11.34
C SER A 157 11.95 6.00 -10.49
N THR A 158 11.17 6.97 -10.01
CA THR A 158 9.95 6.72 -9.22
C THR A 158 8.88 6.03 -10.07
N VAL A 159 8.66 6.48 -11.31
CA VAL A 159 7.74 5.83 -12.27
C VAL A 159 8.13 4.38 -12.49
N TYR A 160 9.42 4.10 -12.69
CA TYR A 160 9.92 2.74 -12.82
C TYR A 160 9.62 1.89 -11.58
N LYS A 161 9.84 2.43 -10.37
CA LYS A 161 9.58 1.72 -9.10
C LYS A 161 8.09 1.39 -8.92
N TYR A 162 7.18 2.29 -9.27
CA TYR A 162 5.74 2.01 -9.31
C TYR A 162 5.39 0.86 -10.25
N GLY A 163 5.99 0.86 -11.45
CA GLY A 163 5.81 -0.22 -12.43
C GLY A 163 6.35 -1.56 -11.92
N ALA A 164 7.53 -1.57 -11.31
CA ALA A 164 8.15 -2.76 -10.74
C ALA A 164 7.34 -3.33 -9.57
N ALA A 165 6.89 -2.49 -8.64
CA ALA A 165 6.02 -2.90 -7.54
C ALA A 165 4.70 -3.49 -8.06
N SER A 166 4.07 -2.85 -9.04
CA SER A 166 2.84 -3.35 -9.68
C SER A 166 3.05 -4.71 -10.36
N LEU A 167 4.21 -4.91 -11.00
CA LEU A 167 4.57 -6.20 -11.59
C LEU A 167 4.73 -7.29 -10.51
N ARG A 168 5.29 -6.97 -9.35
CA ARG A 168 5.40 -7.92 -8.23
C ARG A 168 4.04 -8.29 -7.65
N CYS A 169 3.13 -7.32 -7.50
CA CYS A 169 1.74 -7.62 -7.15
C CYS A 169 1.12 -8.58 -8.17
N LYS A 170 1.27 -8.31 -9.48
CA LYS A 170 0.79 -9.23 -10.52
C LYS A 170 1.39 -10.64 -10.40
N LYS A 171 2.71 -10.75 -10.17
CA LYS A 171 3.40 -12.04 -9.97
C LYS A 171 2.89 -12.79 -8.73
N ALA A 172 2.49 -12.06 -7.68
CA ALA A 172 1.90 -12.63 -6.47
C ALA A 172 0.42 -13.01 -6.61
N GLY A 173 -0.19 -12.77 -7.79
CA GLY A 173 -1.57 -13.17 -8.09
C GLY A 173 -2.63 -12.09 -7.90
N PHE A 174 -2.23 -10.83 -7.68
CA PHE A 174 -3.19 -9.73 -7.67
C PHE A 174 -3.76 -9.48 -9.07
N ASN A 175 -5.08 -9.24 -9.13
CA ASN A 175 -5.77 -8.85 -10.36
C ASN A 175 -5.86 -7.33 -10.56
N MET A 176 -5.53 -6.57 -9.52
CA MET A 176 -5.57 -5.11 -9.50
C MET A 176 -4.59 -4.53 -8.48
N VAL A 177 -4.22 -3.26 -8.70
CA VAL A 177 -3.47 -2.42 -7.75
C VAL A 177 -4.12 -1.03 -7.74
N MET A 178 -4.01 -0.32 -6.61
CA MET A 178 -4.37 1.09 -6.48
C MET A 178 -3.08 1.92 -6.48
N ILE A 179 -3.12 3.08 -7.13
CA ILE A 179 -2.02 4.05 -7.23
C ILE A 179 -2.45 5.33 -6.52
#